data_AF-A0A3N9P3X9-F1
#
_entry.id   AF-A0A3N9P3X9-F1
#
_cell.length_a   1.000
_cell.length_b   1.000
_cell.length_c   1.000
_cell.angle_alpha   90.00
_cell.angle_beta   90.00
_cell.angle_gamma   90.00
#
_symmetry.space_group_name_H-M   'P 1'
#
loop_
_entity.id
_entity.type
_entity.pdbx_description
1 polymer ?
#
loop_
_entity_poly.entity_id
_entity_poly.type
_entity_poly.pdbx_seq_one_letter_code
_entity_poly.pdbx_strand_id
1 'polypeptide(L)'
;RYFRASFRELQVYHYRYGSRLGPLFDLLHDSLVYMSPFEDQLSPLKIEKKRASIRFAFERKNGDYCLIPYIQFKGAEEEMDARYKVLTECPIWLLMDRTLIRVDNLEHANLLVPFTKSNITLSIPEKEFPLFLERVYPRLLKTTPIPLPSSLNISLLTQVTRKKIVLRENERHLDVALKFDYGPLEVDFSEVHQVHFKDDGAAIAQIVRDRDYELAAWEQLVQSGLRGDPKGGLKIIGSKALNWLFVNLPKLAADGFDIMGQEQLQRFRVRTEAPIVRVGVTSKIDWFDLNLQITVDGVDLPLKELKKAIRQNSRFVKLADKSIAQLSDEWFMKFQHLFNFTESDEQHVKVSSYHATLIDKLFANVDDFQADEQFRASIDKLTSFAGIANEPLPQKLQGELRPYQKAGYNWLFFLQKYGFGGCLADDMGLGKTVQTLAVLLAGAEKGRNGPSLIVCPTSVVYNWEKEVQKFTPDLKVLIHAGLQRDKDTSHFDQYDVILTSYGVMRRDIVFLKEYCFQYV
;
A
#
# COMPACT_ATOMS: atom_id res chain seq x y z
N ARG A 1 88.28 3.24 -28.75
CA ARG A 1 88.82 4.60 -28.95
C ARG A 1 87.67 5.58 -28.73
N TYR A 2 87.81 6.44 -27.71
CA TYR A 2 87.02 7.61 -27.27
C TYR A 2 85.49 7.61 -27.39
N PHE A 3 84.81 7.10 -26.36
CA PHE A 3 83.90 7.84 -25.45
C PHE A 3 83.59 6.91 -24.26
N ARG A 4 84.23 7.15 -23.10
CA ARG A 4 83.88 6.54 -21.81
C ARG A 4 83.18 7.63 -21.00
N ALA A 5 81.85 7.66 -21.02
CA ALA A 5 81.07 8.31 -19.97
C ALA A 5 80.58 7.21 -19.03
N SER A 6 80.89 7.32 -17.74
CA SER A 6 80.40 6.40 -16.71
C SER A 6 78.90 6.59 -16.50
N PHE A 7 78.10 5.57 -16.78
CA PHE A 7 76.65 5.50 -16.56
C PHE A 7 76.26 5.46 -15.06
N ARG A 8 76.82 6.32 -14.20
CA ARG A 8 76.55 6.34 -12.74
C ARG A 8 75.27 7.09 -12.34
N GLU A 9 74.60 7.79 -13.27
CA GLU A 9 73.37 8.55 -13.02
C GLU A 9 72.17 8.09 -13.87
N LEU A 10 72.27 6.94 -14.56
CA LEU A 10 71.15 6.42 -15.36
C LEU A 10 70.15 5.68 -14.47
N GLN A 11 68.92 6.20 -14.38
CA GLN A 11 67.78 5.43 -13.87
C GLN A 11 67.12 4.68 -15.04
N VAL A 12 67.14 3.35 -14.97
CA VAL A 12 66.55 2.48 -16.00
C VAL A 12 65.14 2.09 -15.56
N TYR A 13 64.16 2.36 -16.43
CA TYR A 13 62.76 2.00 -16.19
C TYR A 13 62.30 0.98 -17.23
N HIS A 14 61.86 -0.19 -16.78
CA HIS A 14 61.29 -1.21 -17.65
C HIS A 14 59.81 -0.93 -17.91
N TYR A 15 59.45 -0.73 -19.17
CA TYR A 15 58.10 -0.39 -19.59
C TYR A 15 57.27 -1.65 -19.89
N ARG A 16 56.06 -1.69 -19.33
CA ARG A 16 55.00 -2.61 -19.75
C ARG A 16 53.75 -1.77 -20.03
N TYR A 17 53.09 -2.07 -21.15
CA TYR A 17 51.81 -1.47 -21.53
C TYR A 17 50.80 -1.49 -20.36
N GLY A 18 50.20 -0.34 -20.03
CA GLY A 18 49.22 -0.18 -18.93
C GLY A 18 49.77 0.39 -17.62
N SER A 19 51.01 0.87 -17.58
CA SER A 19 51.57 1.55 -16.39
C SER A 19 51.07 3.00 -16.28
N ARG A 20 50.65 3.43 -15.07
CA ARG A 20 50.17 4.81 -14.75
C ARG A 20 51.32 5.82 -14.65
N LEU A 21 52.24 5.81 -15.62
CA LEU A 21 53.42 6.67 -15.64
C LEU A 21 53.25 7.90 -16.54
N GLY A 22 52.07 8.09 -17.14
CA GLY A 22 51.80 9.24 -18.00
C GLY A 22 52.15 10.61 -17.39
N PRO A 23 51.90 10.87 -16.09
CA PRO A 23 52.28 12.13 -15.47
C PRO A 23 53.81 12.32 -15.34
N LEU A 24 54.59 11.23 -15.34
CA LEU A 24 56.05 11.30 -15.27
C LEU A 24 56.63 11.97 -16.52
N PHE A 25 56.11 11.61 -17.71
CA PHE A 25 56.58 12.17 -18.97
C PHE A 25 56.37 13.68 -19.07
N ASP A 26 55.39 14.23 -18.35
CA ASP A 26 55.22 15.68 -18.25
C ASP A 26 56.36 16.38 -17.50
N LEU A 27 57.06 15.68 -16.62
CA LEU A 27 58.19 16.22 -15.87
C LEU A 27 59.52 16.12 -16.65
N LEU A 28 59.53 15.37 -17.75
CA LEU A 28 60.76 15.04 -18.49
C LEU A 28 61.02 15.93 -19.73
N HIS A 29 60.21 16.96 -19.99
CA HIS A 29 60.31 17.79 -21.20
C HIS A 29 61.69 18.41 -21.43
N ASP A 30 62.41 18.77 -20.36
CA ASP A 30 63.75 19.35 -20.42
C ASP A 30 64.86 18.34 -20.07
N SER A 31 64.49 17.07 -19.86
CA SER A 31 65.42 15.98 -19.53
C SER A 31 65.92 15.26 -20.78
N LEU A 32 67.15 14.74 -20.74
CA LEU A 32 67.69 13.86 -21.78
C LEU A 32 67.11 12.45 -21.60
N VAL A 33 66.10 12.11 -22.40
CA VAL A 33 65.44 10.80 -22.37
C VAL A 33 65.95 9.93 -23.51
N TYR A 34 66.25 8.66 -23.21
CA TYR A 34 66.72 7.67 -24.20
C TYR A 34 65.85 6.42 -24.15
N MET A 35 65.64 5.80 -25.31
CA MET A 35 65.01 4.50 -25.45
C MET A 35 66.07 3.44 -25.77
N SER A 36 66.02 2.33 -25.06
CA SER A 36 66.86 1.15 -25.28
C SER A 36 65.97 -0.07 -25.53
N PRO A 37 65.98 -0.64 -26.75
CA PRO A 37 65.38 -1.95 -26.99
C PRO A 37 66.26 -3.11 -26.49
N PHE A 38 67.58 -2.88 -26.33
CA PHE A 38 68.59 -3.80 -25.79
C PHE A 38 69.63 -3.00 -24.99
N GLU A 39 70.18 -3.57 -23.90
CA GLU A 39 71.02 -2.88 -22.90
C GLU A 39 72.19 -2.05 -23.49
N ASP A 40 72.70 -2.42 -24.67
CA ASP A 40 73.87 -1.79 -25.30
C ASP A 40 73.56 -0.73 -26.38
N GLN A 41 72.27 -0.47 -26.67
CA GLN A 41 71.87 0.50 -27.70
C GLN A 41 70.91 1.55 -27.15
N LEU A 42 71.39 2.79 -27.00
CA LEU A 42 70.60 3.95 -26.59
C LEU A 42 70.29 4.83 -27.79
N SER A 43 69.00 5.10 -27.99
CA SER A 43 68.50 6.03 -28.99
C SER A 43 67.83 7.22 -28.29
N PRO A 44 68.19 8.48 -28.61
CA PRO A 44 67.57 9.63 -27.97
C PRO A 44 66.09 9.72 -28.34
N LEU A 45 65.25 9.97 -27.33
CA LEU A 45 63.83 10.28 -27.50
C LEU A 45 63.63 11.79 -27.41
N LYS A 46 62.81 12.31 -28.33
CA LYS A 46 62.37 13.70 -28.30
C LYS A 46 61.01 13.78 -27.65
N ILE A 47 60.86 14.60 -26.60
CA ILE A 47 59.55 14.88 -26.00
C ILE A 47 59.01 16.18 -26.58
N GLU A 48 57.86 16.11 -27.26
CA GLU A 48 57.24 17.30 -27.85
C GLU A 48 56.45 18.08 -26.80
N LYS A 49 56.74 19.38 -26.71
CA LYS A 49 56.01 20.31 -25.81
C LYS A 49 54.61 20.62 -26.33
N LYS A 50 54.40 20.57 -27.65
CA LYS A 50 53.07 20.77 -28.25
C LYS A 50 52.22 19.51 -28.06
N ARG A 51 50.93 19.73 -27.83
CA ARG A 51 49.94 18.67 -27.64
C ARG A 51 49.30 18.31 -28.97
N ALA A 52 48.93 17.05 -29.12
CA ALA A 52 48.12 16.57 -30.23
C ALA A 52 46.67 16.40 -29.79
N SER A 53 45.77 16.41 -30.75
CA SER A 53 44.38 15.99 -30.60
C SER A 53 44.08 14.83 -31.53
N ILE A 54 43.22 13.91 -31.11
CA ILE A 54 42.72 12.84 -31.95
C ILE A 54 41.30 13.14 -32.38
N ARG A 55 41.05 13.15 -33.69
CA ARG A 55 39.72 13.24 -34.28
C ARG A 55 39.35 11.90 -34.89
N PHE A 56 38.26 11.29 -34.43
CA PHE A 56 37.72 10.10 -35.09
C PHE A 56 36.83 10.50 -36.27
N ALA A 57 36.80 9.68 -37.31
CA ALA A 57 35.86 9.80 -38.41
C ALA A 57 35.45 8.42 -38.92
N PHE A 58 34.25 8.32 -39.48
CA PHE A 58 33.86 7.17 -40.28
C PHE A 58 34.12 7.46 -41.76
N GLU A 59 34.91 6.61 -42.40
CA GLU A 59 35.09 6.62 -43.85
C GLU A 59 34.50 5.36 -44.48
N ARG A 60 33.97 5.50 -45.70
CA ARG A 60 33.46 4.34 -46.44
C ARG A 60 34.59 3.71 -47.25
N LYS A 61 34.94 2.46 -46.92
CA LYS A 61 35.97 1.68 -47.65
C LYS A 61 35.37 0.32 -48.04
N ASN A 62 35.36 -0.01 -49.34
CA ASN A 62 34.81 -1.26 -49.89
C ASN A 62 33.35 -1.58 -49.48
N GLY A 63 32.53 -0.55 -49.27
CA GLY A 63 31.13 -0.68 -48.85
C GLY A 63 30.93 -0.57 -47.34
N ASP A 64 31.93 -0.89 -46.53
CA ASP A 64 31.85 -0.84 -45.07
C ASP A 64 32.16 0.55 -44.49
N TYR A 65 31.71 0.77 -43.25
CA TYR A 65 32.06 1.95 -42.46
C TYR A 65 33.27 1.66 -41.58
N CYS A 66 34.40 2.29 -41.90
CA CYS A 66 35.64 2.16 -41.15
C CYS A 66 35.81 3.33 -40.19
N LEU A 67 35.93 3.06 -38.89
CA LEU A 67 36.31 4.06 -37.90
C LEU A 67 37.81 4.33 -38.00
N ILE A 68 38.21 5.57 -38.24
CA ILE A 68 39.60 5.99 -38.45
C ILE A 68 39.96 7.11 -37.47
N PRO A 69 41.06 6.99 -36.70
CA PRO A 69 41.59 8.08 -35.90
C PRO A 69 42.55 8.93 -36.73
N TYR A 70 42.37 10.25 -36.70
CA TYR A 70 43.30 11.24 -37.23
C TYR A 70 44.01 11.94 -36.10
N ILE A 71 45.34 12.00 -36.16
CA ILE A 71 46.13 12.81 -35.25
C ILE A 71 46.33 14.21 -35.85
N GLN A 72 45.89 15.22 -35.11
CA GLN A 72 46.12 16.62 -35.41
C GLN A 72 47.30 17.10 -34.58
N PHE A 73 48.40 17.42 -35.25
CA PHE A 73 49.62 17.84 -34.60
C PHE A 73 50.35 18.91 -35.44
N LYS A 74 50.71 20.04 -34.79
CA LYS A 74 51.42 21.17 -35.43
C LYS A 74 50.75 21.73 -36.70
N GLY A 75 49.43 21.66 -36.79
CA GLY A 75 48.66 22.16 -37.94
C GLY A 75 48.59 21.20 -39.13
N ALA A 76 49.18 20.01 -39.02
CA ALA A 76 48.96 18.90 -39.93
C ALA A 76 47.96 17.92 -39.32
N GLU A 77 47.19 17.25 -40.18
CA GLU A 77 46.30 16.14 -39.83
C GLU A 77 46.72 14.91 -40.63
N GLU A 78 46.91 13.79 -39.95
CA GLU A 78 47.35 12.53 -40.55
C GLU A 78 46.55 11.35 -39.98
N GLU A 79 46.26 10.35 -40.82
CA GLU A 79 45.65 9.09 -40.38
C GLU A 79 46.61 8.35 -39.44
N MET A 80 46.12 7.94 -38.27
CA MET A 80 46.90 7.12 -37.35
C MET A 80 46.98 5.67 -37.86
N ASP A 81 48.20 5.16 -37.91
CA ASP A 81 48.50 3.78 -38.28
C ASP A 81 49.48 3.12 -37.29
N ALA A 82 50.02 1.96 -37.66
CA ALA A 82 50.95 1.19 -36.85
C ALA A 82 52.30 1.90 -36.54
N ARG A 83 52.58 3.07 -37.12
CA ARG A 83 53.75 3.90 -36.76
C ARG A 83 53.57 4.55 -35.39
N TYR A 84 52.33 4.76 -34.95
CA TYR A 84 52.02 5.28 -33.62
C TYR A 84 51.89 4.13 -32.64
N LYS A 85 52.54 4.24 -31.48
CA LYS A 85 52.40 3.28 -30.37
C LYS A 85 51.87 3.99 -29.13
N VAL A 86 50.78 3.48 -28.56
CA VAL A 86 50.28 3.96 -27.26
C VAL A 86 51.24 3.52 -26.16
N LEU A 87 51.85 4.49 -25.46
CA LEU A 87 52.69 4.24 -24.30
C LEU A 87 51.93 4.35 -22.97
N THR A 88 50.94 5.20 -22.83
CA THR A 88 50.22 5.33 -21.55
C THR A 88 48.73 5.47 -21.77
N GLU A 89 47.95 4.92 -20.85
CA GLU A 89 46.49 4.91 -20.93
C GLU A 89 45.88 6.25 -20.50
N CYS A 90 46.46 6.92 -19.49
CA CYS A 90 46.05 8.22 -18.98
C CYS A 90 47.19 8.89 -18.16
N PRO A 91 47.57 10.15 -18.44
CA PRO A 91 47.34 10.87 -19.70
C PRO A 91 47.93 10.09 -20.88
N ILE A 92 47.42 10.33 -22.08
CA ILE A 92 47.76 9.53 -23.26
C ILE A 92 49.06 10.05 -23.86
N TRP A 93 50.06 9.18 -23.95
CA TRP A 93 51.32 9.44 -24.67
C TRP A 93 51.48 8.46 -25.81
N LEU A 94 51.75 9.00 -27.00
CA LEU A 94 52.04 8.26 -28.22
C LEU A 94 53.53 8.34 -28.53
N LEU A 95 54.11 7.22 -28.95
CA LEU A 95 55.45 7.14 -29.51
C LEU A 95 55.33 6.99 -31.03
N MET A 96 55.89 7.94 -31.76
CA MET A 96 56.03 7.90 -33.21
C MET A 96 57.51 8.04 -33.56
N ASP A 97 58.09 7.01 -34.19
CA ASP A 97 59.53 6.84 -34.40
C ASP A 97 60.35 6.98 -33.11
N ARG A 98 60.81 8.20 -32.80
CA ARG A 98 61.59 8.57 -31.62
C ARG A 98 61.02 9.79 -30.90
N THR A 99 59.77 10.12 -31.16
CA THR A 99 59.12 11.31 -30.63
C THR A 99 57.93 10.92 -29.75
N LEU A 100 57.92 11.42 -28.52
CA LEU A 100 56.80 11.31 -27.59
C LEU A 100 55.87 12.51 -27.77
N ILE A 101 54.61 12.21 -28.03
CA ILE A 101 53.55 13.19 -28.29
C ILE A 101 52.43 12.93 -27.29
N ARG A 102 52.03 13.96 -26.54
CA ARG A 102 50.91 13.87 -25.60
C ARG A 102 49.59 14.25 -26.29
N VAL A 103 48.55 13.47 -26.03
CA VAL A 103 47.17 13.70 -26.50
C VAL A 103 46.31 14.18 -25.33
N ASP A 104 45.56 15.26 -25.53
CA ASP A 104 44.80 15.92 -24.44
C ASP A 104 43.27 15.93 -24.62
N ASN A 105 42.74 15.60 -25.80
CA ASN A 105 41.30 15.65 -26.06
C ASN A 105 40.57 14.30 -25.86
N LEU A 106 41.25 13.33 -25.23
CA LEU A 106 40.72 12.00 -24.91
C LEU A 106 41.14 11.65 -23.48
N GLU A 107 40.22 11.08 -22.69
CA GLU A 107 40.50 10.66 -21.32
C GLU A 107 41.31 9.37 -21.25
N HIS A 108 41.02 8.41 -22.13
CA HIS A 108 41.61 7.07 -22.13
C HIS A 108 42.06 6.61 -23.51
N ALA A 109 43.20 5.92 -23.58
CA ALA A 109 43.75 5.42 -24.84
C ALA A 109 43.05 4.16 -25.39
N ASN A 110 42.04 3.61 -24.71
CA ASN A 110 41.49 2.27 -24.98
C ASN A 110 40.93 2.12 -26.39
N LEU A 111 40.38 3.19 -26.95
CA LEU A 111 39.87 3.21 -28.32
C LEU A 111 41.00 3.33 -29.37
N LEU A 112 42.18 3.83 -29.01
CA LEU A 112 43.34 4.00 -29.90
C LEU A 112 44.16 2.71 -30.05
N VAL A 113 44.17 1.87 -29.02
CA VAL A 113 45.00 0.65 -28.94
C VAL A 113 44.89 -0.24 -30.17
N PRO A 114 43.69 -0.57 -30.68
CA PRO A 114 43.55 -1.45 -31.85
C PRO A 114 44.28 -0.91 -33.08
N PHE A 115 44.27 0.41 -33.28
CA PHE A 115 44.89 1.10 -34.42
C PHE A 115 46.43 1.16 -34.34
N THR A 116 47.01 0.86 -33.18
CA THR A 116 48.46 0.95 -32.93
C THR A 116 49.18 -0.41 -32.87
N LYS A 117 48.43 -1.52 -32.89
CA LYS A 117 48.99 -2.88 -32.72
C LYS A 117 49.24 -3.62 -34.04
N SER A 118 48.61 -3.20 -35.14
CA SER A 118 48.78 -3.66 -36.53
C SER A 118 47.91 -2.77 -37.45
N ASN A 119 47.97 -2.91 -38.78
CA ASN A 119 47.04 -2.24 -39.72
C ASN A 119 45.60 -2.81 -39.61
N ILE A 120 45.09 -2.93 -38.39
CA ILE A 120 43.72 -3.35 -38.11
C ILE A 120 42.83 -2.14 -38.33
N THR A 121 41.92 -2.27 -39.29
CA THR A 121 40.84 -1.30 -39.49
C THR A 121 39.61 -1.77 -38.72
N LEU A 122 39.05 -0.92 -37.87
CA LEU A 122 37.73 -1.17 -37.28
C LEU A 122 36.66 -0.95 -38.35
N SER A 123 36.39 -2.00 -39.11
CA SER A 123 35.35 -2.03 -40.15
C SER A 123 34.03 -2.52 -39.57
N ILE A 124 32.95 -1.79 -39.84
CA ILE A 124 31.59 -2.18 -39.51
C ILE A 124 30.86 -2.40 -40.84
N PRO A 125 30.41 -3.63 -41.13
CA PRO A 125 29.66 -3.90 -42.35
C PRO A 125 28.45 -2.98 -42.49
N GLU A 126 28.16 -2.49 -43.71
CA GLU A 126 27.05 -1.55 -43.95
C GLU A 126 25.70 -2.06 -43.40
N LYS A 127 25.46 -3.37 -43.53
CA LYS A 127 24.25 -4.03 -43.03
C LYS A 127 24.17 -4.11 -41.50
N GLU A 128 25.30 -4.07 -40.80
CA GLU A 128 25.38 -4.13 -39.34
C GLU A 128 25.50 -2.73 -38.72
N PHE A 129 25.75 -1.71 -39.53
CA PHE A 129 25.92 -0.34 -39.07
C PHE A 129 24.70 0.19 -38.28
N PRO A 130 23.44 -0.06 -38.68
CA PRO A 130 22.28 0.35 -37.87
C PRO A 130 22.27 -0.29 -36.47
N LEU A 131 22.60 -1.58 -36.38
CA LEU A 131 22.68 -2.30 -35.09
C LEU A 131 23.83 -1.76 -34.22
N PHE A 132 24.95 -1.39 -34.84
CA PHE A 132 26.06 -0.72 -34.15
C PHE A 132 25.63 0.62 -33.57
N LEU A 133 24.89 1.43 -34.34
CA LEU A 133 24.36 2.71 -33.86
C LEU A 133 23.38 2.55 -32.71
N GLU A 134 22.56 1.50 -32.72
CA GLU A 134 21.61 1.23 -31.65
C GLU A 134 22.31 0.77 -30.35
N ARG A 135 23.28 -0.14 -30.45
CA ARG A 135 23.80 -0.87 -29.28
C ARG A 135 25.15 -0.40 -28.74
N VAL A 136 26.05 0.04 -29.62
CA VAL A 136 27.46 0.29 -29.29
C VAL A 136 27.77 1.78 -29.29
N TYR A 137 27.32 2.49 -30.32
CA TYR A 137 27.63 3.91 -30.52
C TYR A 137 27.20 4.84 -29.36
N PRO A 138 26.04 4.68 -28.70
CA PRO A 138 25.65 5.54 -27.58
C PRO A 138 26.57 5.40 -26.37
N ARG A 139 27.25 4.25 -26.22
CA ARG A 139 28.25 4.02 -25.17
C ARG A 139 29.57 4.71 -25.53
N LEU A 140 29.94 4.72 -26.82
CA LEU A 140 31.14 5.41 -27.31
C LEU A 140 31.02 6.93 -27.17
N LEU A 141 29.85 7.51 -27.44
CA LEU A 141 29.60 8.94 -27.31
C LEU A 141 29.81 9.48 -25.89
N LYS A 142 29.70 8.64 -24.84
CA LYS A 142 29.96 9.06 -23.47
C LYS A 142 31.44 9.36 -23.23
N THR A 143 32.33 8.67 -23.92
CA THR A 143 33.78 8.73 -23.67
C THR A 143 34.54 9.50 -24.73
N THR A 144 33.98 9.63 -25.94
CA THR A 144 34.69 10.21 -27.08
C THR A 144 33.71 10.78 -28.11
N PRO A 145 33.90 12.03 -28.56
CA PRO A 145 33.10 12.59 -29.66
C PRO A 145 33.53 11.94 -30.97
N ILE A 146 32.67 11.09 -31.50
CA ILE A 146 32.82 10.48 -32.83
C ILE A 146 31.70 11.08 -33.68
N PRO A 147 31.98 11.78 -34.79
CA PRO A 147 30.94 12.25 -35.70
C PRO A 147 30.41 11.10 -36.55
N LEU A 148 29.11 11.10 -36.84
CA LEU A 148 28.51 10.15 -37.78
C LEU A 148 28.90 10.49 -39.23
N PRO A 149 28.96 9.48 -40.13
CA PRO A 149 29.19 9.74 -41.54
C PRO A 149 28.10 10.66 -42.13
N SER A 150 28.51 11.67 -42.89
CA SER A 150 27.60 12.61 -43.57
C SER A 150 26.72 11.96 -44.64
N SER A 151 27.07 10.76 -45.09
CA SER A 151 26.27 9.96 -46.03
C SER A 151 25.02 9.36 -45.41
N LEU A 152 24.87 9.38 -44.09
CA LEU A 152 23.70 8.85 -43.41
C LEU A 152 22.57 9.87 -43.42
N ASN A 153 21.39 9.42 -43.84
CA ASN A 153 20.17 10.19 -43.65
C ASN A 153 19.69 10.00 -42.21
N ILE A 154 19.87 11.02 -41.37
CA ILE A 154 19.52 10.99 -39.94
C ILE A 154 18.36 11.94 -39.69
N SER A 155 17.24 11.41 -39.21
CA SER A 155 16.11 12.22 -38.75
C SER A 155 16.22 12.47 -37.25
N LEU A 156 16.36 13.72 -36.85
CA LEU A 156 16.49 14.10 -35.44
C LEU A 156 15.12 14.23 -34.77
N LEU A 157 14.93 13.51 -33.66
CA LEU A 157 13.70 13.51 -32.85
C LEU A 157 14.03 14.03 -31.44
N THR A 158 13.67 15.27 -31.16
CA THR A 158 13.98 15.93 -29.88
C THR A 158 12.76 16.22 -29.02
N GLN A 159 11.55 16.16 -29.59
CA GLN A 159 10.32 16.50 -28.90
C GLN A 159 9.54 15.24 -28.50
N VAL A 160 9.11 15.22 -27.24
CA VAL A 160 8.16 14.22 -26.75
C VAL A 160 6.79 14.52 -27.34
N THR A 161 6.24 13.55 -28.05
CA THR A 161 4.91 13.61 -28.67
C THR A 161 3.82 13.05 -27.77
N ARG A 162 4.11 11.97 -27.02
CA ARG A 162 3.18 11.34 -26.07
C ARG A 162 3.93 10.83 -24.85
N LYS A 163 3.31 10.92 -23.67
CA LYS A 163 3.75 10.28 -22.43
C LYS A 163 2.77 9.16 -22.09
N LYS A 164 3.27 7.95 -21.90
CA LYS A 164 2.49 6.71 -21.77
C LYS A 164 2.71 6.06 -20.41
N ILE A 165 1.62 5.65 -19.78
CA ILE A 165 1.61 4.80 -18.61
C ILE A 165 1.27 3.38 -19.05
N VAL A 166 2.21 2.46 -18.89
CA VAL A 166 2.01 1.04 -19.20
C VAL A 166 1.80 0.29 -17.89
N LEU A 167 0.60 -0.26 -17.72
CA LEU A 167 0.21 -1.03 -16.55
C LEU A 167 0.49 -2.52 -16.77
N ARG A 168 1.07 -3.18 -15.76
CA ARG A 168 1.26 -4.63 -15.74
C ARG A 168 0.92 -5.15 -14.36
N GLU A 169 0.23 -6.29 -14.29
CA GLU A 169 -0.03 -6.94 -13.00
C GLU A 169 1.03 -7.99 -12.69
N ASN A 170 1.42 -8.04 -11.42
CA ASN A 170 2.33 -9.03 -10.87
C ASN A 170 1.65 -9.72 -9.67
N GLU A 171 2.21 -10.81 -9.14
CA GLU A 171 1.53 -11.60 -8.10
C GLU A 171 1.17 -10.81 -6.84
N ARG A 172 1.89 -9.73 -6.53
CA ARG A 172 1.74 -8.97 -5.27
C ARG A 172 1.54 -7.47 -5.46
N HIS A 173 1.71 -6.94 -6.67
CA HIS A 173 1.71 -5.49 -6.92
C HIS A 173 1.33 -5.17 -8.36
N LEU A 174 0.92 -3.93 -8.58
CA LEU A 174 0.76 -3.33 -9.89
C LEU A 174 2.08 -2.65 -10.26
N ASP A 175 2.64 -3.05 -11.40
CA ASP A 175 3.80 -2.46 -12.04
C ASP A 175 3.34 -1.36 -13.00
N VAL A 176 3.98 -0.21 -12.91
CA VAL A 176 3.67 0.99 -13.67
C VAL A 176 4.95 1.47 -14.35
N ALA A 177 5.03 1.32 -15.66
CA ALA A 177 6.14 1.82 -16.46
C ALA A 177 5.76 3.14 -17.14
N LEU A 178 6.71 4.08 -17.16
CA LEU A 178 6.58 5.35 -17.86
C LEU A 178 7.38 5.29 -19.15
N LYS A 179 6.73 5.59 -20.27
CA LYS A 179 7.33 5.57 -21.60
C LYS A 179 7.01 6.84 -22.37
N PHE A 180 7.87 7.19 -23.31
CA PHE A 180 7.74 8.41 -24.09
C PHE A 180 7.85 8.10 -25.58
N ASP A 181 6.96 8.68 -26.37
CA ASP A 181 7.06 8.66 -27.83
C ASP A 181 7.80 9.89 -28.32
N TYR A 182 8.88 9.67 -29.04
CA TYR A 182 9.55 10.65 -29.88
C TYR A 182 9.17 10.34 -31.33
N GLY A 183 8.12 10.98 -31.83
CA GLY A 183 7.53 10.63 -33.13
C GLY A 183 7.01 9.18 -33.15
N PRO A 184 7.44 8.33 -34.11
CA PRO A 184 6.98 6.94 -34.20
C PRO A 184 7.70 5.98 -33.24
N LEU A 185 8.69 6.47 -32.48
CA LEU A 185 9.55 5.64 -31.66
C LEU A 185 9.28 5.81 -30.17
N GLU A 186 9.20 4.69 -29.47
CA GLU A 186 8.98 4.63 -28.02
C GLU A 186 10.32 4.40 -27.28
N VAL A 187 10.52 5.13 -26.19
CA VAL A 187 11.66 4.98 -25.27
C VAL A 187 11.14 4.78 -23.84
N ASP A 188 11.70 3.83 -23.11
CA ASP A 188 11.36 3.62 -21.70
C ASP A 188 12.11 4.62 -20.81
N PHE A 189 11.44 5.20 -19.81
CA PHE A 189 12.06 6.14 -18.88
C PHE A 189 13.30 5.56 -18.21
N SER A 190 13.28 4.27 -17.88
CA SER A 190 14.36 3.56 -17.20
C SER A 190 15.64 3.40 -18.02
N GLU A 191 15.58 3.61 -19.34
CA GLU A 191 16.77 3.56 -20.18
C GLU A 191 17.74 4.70 -19.83
N VAL A 192 19.03 4.39 -19.73
CA VAL A 192 20.05 5.32 -19.20
C VAL A 192 20.68 6.20 -20.28
N HIS A 193 20.54 5.86 -21.56
CA HIS A 193 21.17 6.60 -22.65
C HIS A 193 20.39 7.91 -22.91
N GLN A 194 21.10 8.99 -23.24
CA GLN A 194 20.49 10.27 -23.62
C GLN A 194 20.13 10.28 -25.11
N VAL A 195 20.88 9.54 -25.91
CA VAL A 195 20.71 9.43 -27.35
C VAL A 195 20.42 7.98 -27.72
N HIS A 196 19.39 7.76 -28.53
CA HIS A 196 19.03 6.46 -29.08
C HIS A 196 19.00 6.51 -30.60
N PHE A 197 19.37 5.41 -31.23
CA PHE A 197 19.29 5.26 -32.68
C PHE A 197 18.38 4.09 -33.00
N LYS A 198 17.53 4.26 -34.02
CA LYS A 198 16.68 3.19 -34.52
C LYS A 198 16.56 3.30 -36.03
N ASP A 199 16.65 2.16 -36.69
CA ASP A 199 16.42 2.04 -38.12
C ASP A 199 14.90 2.00 -38.39
N ASP A 200 14.39 2.92 -39.21
CA ASP A 200 12.99 2.90 -39.65
C ASP A 200 12.79 2.28 -41.04
N GLY A 201 13.88 1.81 -41.68
CA GLY A 201 13.91 1.23 -43.02
C GLY A 201 14.18 2.23 -44.14
N ALA A 202 13.93 3.53 -43.94
CA ALA A 202 14.22 4.60 -44.91
C ALA A 202 15.28 5.59 -44.40
N ALA A 203 15.35 5.82 -43.09
CA ALA A 203 16.35 6.67 -42.45
C ALA A 203 16.71 6.14 -41.05
N ILE A 204 17.79 6.68 -40.49
CA ILE A 204 18.19 6.40 -39.11
C ILE A 204 17.61 7.50 -38.23
N ALA A 205 16.69 7.13 -37.36
CA ALA A 205 16.12 8.05 -36.39
C ALA A 205 17.06 8.21 -35.19
N GLN A 206 17.50 9.44 -34.93
CA GLN A 206 18.25 9.81 -33.74
C GLN A 206 17.33 10.49 -32.74
N ILE A 207 17.05 9.82 -31.62
CA ILE A 207 16.29 10.40 -30.52
C ILE A 207 17.27 11.08 -29.57
N VAL A 208 17.03 12.36 -29.28
CA VAL A 208 17.71 13.09 -28.21
C VAL A 208 16.69 13.39 -27.14
N ARG A 209 16.84 12.76 -25.97
CA ARG A 209 15.82 12.77 -24.93
C ARG A 209 15.76 14.11 -24.20
N ASP A 210 14.56 14.63 -24.03
CA ASP A 210 14.25 15.76 -23.15
C ASP A 210 14.10 15.26 -21.71
N ARG A 211 15.23 15.15 -21.02
CA ARG A 211 15.26 14.58 -19.66
C ARG A 211 14.53 15.43 -18.63
N ASP A 212 14.46 16.74 -18.83
CA ASP A 212 13.77 17.63 -17.90
C ASP A 212 12.25 17.41 -17.99
N TYR A 213 11.71 17.31 -19.20
CA TYR A 213 10.31 16.96 -19.41
C TYR A 213 9.97 15.56 -18.89
N GLU A 214 10.82 14.56 -19.20
CA GLU A 214 10.62 13.18 -18.76
C GLU A 214 10.62 13.07 -17.22
N LEU A 215 11.53 13.78 -16.55
CA LEU A 215 11.64 13.77 -15.09
C LEU A 215 10.42 14.43 -14.44
N ALA A 216 9.92 15.55 -14.99
CA ALA A 216 8.71 16.19 -14.50
C ALA A 216 7.49 15.25 -14.58
N ALA A 217 7.34 14.50 -15.68
CA ALA A 217 6.29 13.49 -15.81
C ALA A 217 6.46 12.33 -14.80
N TRP A 218 7.70 11.89 -14.56
CA TRP A 218 7.99 10.88 -13.54
C TRP A 218 7.61 11.34 -12.14
N GLU A 219 7.92 12.59 -11.78
CA GLU A 219 7.57 13.17 -10.48
C GLU A 219 6.05 13.23 -10.27
N GLN A 220 5.26 13.53 -11.31
CA GLN A 220 3.80 13.48 -11.24
C GLN A 220 3.30 12.06 -10.86
N LEU A 221 3.90 11.02 -11.47
CA LEU A 221 3.56 9.63 -11.12
C LEU A 221 3.97 9.29 -9.68
N VAL A 222 5.12 9.74 -9.20
CA VAL A 222 5.55 9.51 -7.81
C VAL A 222 4.62 10.23 -6.82
N GLN A 223 4.26 11.49 -7.08
CA GLN A 223 3.34 12.29 -6.25
C GLN A 223 1.94 11.68 -6.18
N SER A 224 1.53 10.93 -7.21
CA SER A 224 0.25 10.21 -7.21
C SER A 224 0.20 9.03 -6.21
N GLY A 225 1.32 8.66 -5.59
CA GLY A 225 1.40 7.64 -4.54
C GLY A 225 2.13 6.35 -4.93
N LEU A 226 2.71 6.31 -6.12
CA LEU A 226 3.55 5.21 -6.59
C LEU A 226 4.96 5.25 -5.95
N ARG A 227 5.63 4.11 -5.87
CA ARG A 227 7.00 4.00 -5.33
C ARG A 227 7.97 3.46 -6.37
N GLY A 228 9.20 3.98 -6.39
CA GLY A 228 10.28 3.48 -7.24
C GLY A 228 10.56 1.99 -7.07
N ASP A 229 10.78 1.28 -8.18
CA ASP A 229 11.32 -0.07 -8.18
C ASP A 229 12.83 -0.06 -8.48
N PRO A 230 13.67 -0.78 -7.72
CA PRO A 230 15.10 -0.93 -8.01
C PRO A 230 15.42 -1.50 -9.41
N LYS A 231 14.48 -2.23 -10.03
CA LYS A 231 14.62 -2.78 -11.40
C LYS A 231 14.22 -1.80 -12.51
N GLY A 232 13.82 -0.58 -12.15
CA GLY A 232 13.27 0.42 -13.06
C GLY A 232 11.74 0.43 -13.03
N GLY A 233 11.16 1.62 -13.20
CA GLY A 233 9.72 1.83 -13.13
C GLY A 233 9.17 2.05 -11.72
N LEU A 234 7.85 2.04 -11.60
CA LEU A 234 7.11 2.34 -10.40
C LEU A 234 6.21 1.17 -10.01
N LYS A 235 5.88 1.05 -8.73
CA LYS A 235 4.99 0.01 -8.21
C LYS A 235 4.06 0.51 -7.12
N ILE A 236 2.96 -0.21 -6.96
CA ILE A 236 2.01 -0.02 -5.87
C ILE A 236 1.40 -1.35 -5.42
N ILE A 237 1.26 -1.53 -4.11
CA ILE A 237 0.98 -2.83 -3.47
C ILE A 237 -0.43 -2.82 -2.85
N GLY A 238 -1.13 -3.96 -2.94
CA GLY A 238 -2.33 -4.25 -2.16
C GLY A 238 -3.50 -3.32 -2.48
N SER A 239 -4.28 -2.95 -1.45
CA SER A 239 -5.48 -2.10 -1.61
C SER A 239 -5.18 -0.69 -2.12
N LYS A 240 -3.95 -0.19 -1.93
CA LYS A 240 -3.53 1.12 -2.45
C LYS A 240 -3.49 1.15 -3.98
N ALA A 241 -3.16 0.02 -4.61
CA ALA A 241 -3.11 -0.08 -6.07
C ALA A 241 -4.47 0.16 -6.71
N LEU A 242 -5.53 -0.35 -6.08
CA LEU A 242 -6.91 -0.15 -6.54
C LEU A 242 -7.33 1.30 -6.39
N ASN A 243 -7.16 1.86 -5.19
CA ASN A 243 -7.51 3.26 -4.97
C ASN A 243 -6.77 4.17 -5.97
N TRP A 244 -5.51 3.87 -6.24
CA TRP A 244 -4.74 4.59 -7.25
C TRP A 244 -5.30 4.44 -8.67
N LEU A 245 -5.63 3.21 -9.10
CA LEU A 245 -6.24 2.94 -10.41
C LEU A 245 -7.55 3.70 -10.63
N PHE A 246 -8.37 3.90 -9.59
CA PHE A 246 -9.68 4.53 -9.74
C PHE A 246 -9.69 6.04 -9.42
N VAL A 247 -8.77 6.50 -8.57
CA VAL A 247 -8.75 7.91 -8.13
C VAL A 247 -7.65 8.70 -8.81
N ASN A 248 -6.48 8.12 -8.99
CA ASN A 248 -5.29 8.82 -9.49
C ASN A 248 -5.09 8.62 -10.99
N LEU A 249 -5.27 7.40 -11.51
CA LEU A 249 -5.10 7.11 -12.94
C LEU A 249 -6.00 7.97 -13.85
N PRO A 250 -7.29 8.23 -13.54
CA PRO A 250 -8.11 9.11 -14.37
C PRO A 250 -7.64 10.56 -14.35
N LYS A 251 -7.08 11.03 -13.23
CA LYS A 251 -6.49 12.37 -13.13
C LYS A 251 -5.24 12.47 -14.00
N LEU A 252 -4.38 11.45 -13.97
CA LEU A 252 -3.21 11.37 -14.84
C LEU A 252 -3.63 11.31 -16.32
N ALA A 253 -4.68 10.56 -16.67
CA ALA A 253 -5.21 10.56 -18.03
C ALA A 253 -5.68 11.96 -18.46
N ALA A 254 -6.37 12.70 -17.58
CA ALA A 254 -6.76 14.09 -17.82
C ALA A 254 -5.56 15.05 -17.95
N ASP A 255 -4.45 14.76 -17.27
CA ASP A 255 -3.18 15.49 -17.36
C ASP A 255 -2.33 15.10 -18.60
N GLY A 256 -2.93 14.37 -19.56
CA GLY A 256 -2.33 14.03 -20.84
C GLY A 256 -1.45 12.79 -20.85
N PHE A 257 -1.64 11.86 -19.90
CA PHE A 257 -1.02 10.53 -19.97
C PHE A 257 -1.87 9.54 -20.75
N ASP A 258 -1.27 8.88 -21.73
CA ASP A 258 -1.90 7.80 -22.48
C ASP A 258 -1.78 6.49 -21.68
N ILE A 259 -2.92 5.90 -21.34
CA ILE A 259 -2.99 4.69 -20.50
C ILE A 259 -3.02 3.44 -21.38
N MET A 260 -2.13 2.49 -21.10
CA MET A 260 -1.98 1.24 -21.84
C MET A 260 -1.98 0.04 -20.91
N GLY A 261 -2.60 -1.07 -21.34
CA GLY A 261 -2.53 -2.35 -20.64
C GLY A 261 -3.56 -2.52 -19.51
N GLN A 262 -4.48 -1.57 -19.36
CA GLN A 262 -5.54 -1.63 -18.35
C GLN A 262 -6.49 -2.82 -18.60
N GLU A 263 -6.87 -3.03 -19.86
CA GLU A 263 -7.69 -4.16 -20.34
C GLU A 263 -7.06 -5.56 -20.10
N GLN A 264 -5.75 -5.63 -19.86
CA GLN A 264 -5.05 -6.89 -19.61
C GLN A 264 -5.03 -7.26 -18.11
N LEU A 265 -5.46 -6.36 -17.21
CA LEU A 265 -5.47 -6.59 -15.77
C LEU A 265 -6.62 -7.52 -15.39
N GLN A 266 -6.32 -8.74 -14.94
CA GLN A 266 -7.36 -9.68 -14.49
C GLN A 266 -7.74 -9.47 -13.03
N ARG A 267 -6.77 -9.27 -12.14
CA ARG A 267 -7.04 -9.12 -10.70
C ARG A 267 -7.60 -7.76 -10.32
N PHE A 268 -7.33 -6.74 -11.13
CA PHE A 268 -7.80 -5.37 -10.92
C PHE A 268 -9.08 -5.06 -11.71
N ARG A 269 -9.75 -6.07 -12.29
CA ARG A 269 -11.06 -5.90 -12.90
C ARG A 269 -12.08 -5.60 -11.80
N VAL A 270 -12.65 -4.40 -11.84
CA VAL A 270 -13.62 -3.94 -10.84
C VAL A 270 -15.03 -4.09 -11.35
N ARG A 271 -15.86 -4.75 -10.54
CA ARG A 271 -17.30 -4.86 -10.69
C ARG A 271 -17.95 -3.68 -9.97
N THR A 272 -18.81 -2.96 -10.67
CA THR A 272 -19.47 -1.73 -10.17
C THR A 272 -20.98 -1.91 -10.00
N GLU A 273 -21.51 -3.11 -10.26
CA GLU A 273 -22.91 -3.42 -10.02
C GLU A 273 -23.25 -3.30 -8.53
N ALA A 274 -24.50 -2.91 -8.25
CA ALA A 274 -24.97 -2.83 -6.89
C ALA A 274 -25.00 -4.23 -6.25
N PRO A 275 -24.60 -4.38 -4.98
CA PRO A 275 -24.70 -5.65 -4.28
C PRO A 275 -26.15 -6.08 -4.13
N ILE A 276 -26.43 -7.34 -4.43
CA ILE A 276 -27.66 -8.03 -4.08
C ILE A 276 -27.45 -8.62 -2.70
N VAL A 277 -28.29 -8.22 -1.75
CA VAL A 277 -28.20 -8.65 -0.35
C VAL A 277 -29.43 -9.48 -0.01
N ARG A 278 -29.22 -10.63 0.62
CA ARG A 278 -30.27 -11.41 1.27
C ARG A 278 -30.03 -11.41 2.76
N VAL A 279 -31.08 -11.17 3.53
CA VAL A 279 -31.00 -11.02 4.98
C VAL A 279 -31.95 -12.02 5.63
N GLY A 280 -31.40 -12.89 6.46
CA GLY A 280 -32.16 -13.76 7.37
C GLY A 280 -31.96 -13.31 8.81
N VAL A 281 -33.05 -13.09 9.55
CA VAL A 281 -33.02 -12.71 10.97
C VAL A 281 -33.65 -13.81 11.82
N THR A 282 -32.90 -14.33 12.78
CA THR A 282 -33.37 -15.32 13.76
C THR A 282 -33.23 -14.79 15.17
N SER A 283 -34.28 -14.86 15.95
CA SER A 283 -34.35 -14.40 17.34
C SER A 283 -33.76 -15.42 18.31
N LYS A 284 -32.93 -14.93 19.23
CA LYS A 284 -32.47 -15.63 20.44
C LYS A 284 -32.99 -14.87 21.67
N ILE A 285 -32.54 -15.27 22.87
CA ILE A 285 -33.02 -14.69 24.13
C ILE A 285 -32.69 -13.18 24.21
N ASP A 286 -31.42 -12.80 23.96
CA ASP A 286 -30.96 -11.40 24.12
C ASP A 286 -30.41 -10.76 22.83
N TRP A 287 -30.40 -11.49 21.72
CA TRP A 287 -29.87 -11.00 20.45
C TRP A 287 -30.60 -11.60 19.24
N PHE A 288 -30.44 -10.95 18.09
CA PHE A 288 -30.78 -11.47 16.78
C PHE A 288 -29.53 -11.97 16.07
N ASP A 289 -29.59 -13.18 15.54
CA ASP A 289 -28.60 -13.70 14.61
C ASP A 289 -28.98 -13.23 13.20
N LEU A 290 -28.12 -12.41 12.59
CA LEU A 290 -28.24 -11.98 11.20
C LEU A 290 -27.38 -12.84 10.29
N ASN A 291 -28.04 -13.52 9.36
CA ASN A 291 -27.43 -14.21 8.25
C ASN A 291 -27.46 -13.30 7.01
N LEU A 292 -26.28 -12.88 6.56
CA LEU A 292 -26.13 -11.97 5.43
C LEU A 292 -25.44 -12.71 4.28
N GLN A 293 -26.15 -12.84 3.17
CA GLN A 293 -25.58 -13.31 1.91
C GLN A 293 -25.52 -12.13 0.95
N ILE A 294 -24.33 -11.83 0.46
CA ILE A 294 -24.08 -10.66 -0.38
C ILE A 294 -23.40 -11.14 -1.66
N THR A 295 -23.97 -10.77 -2.80
CA THR A 295 -23.40 -11.06 -4.12
C THR A 295 -23.26 -9.77 -4.92
N VAL A 296 -22.20 -9.68 -5.72
CA VAL A 296 -22.00 -8.58 -6.68
C VAL A 296 -21.75 -9.21 -8.04
N ASP A 297 -22.60 -8.91 -9.03
CA ASP A 297 -22.50 -9.47 -10.39
C ASP A 297 -22.37 -11.00 -10.36
N GLY A 298 -23.26 -11.64 -9.59
CA GLY A 298 -23.33 -13.09 -9.42
C GLY A 298 -22.23 -13.74 -8.58
N VAL A 299 -21.27 -12.97 -8.03
CA VAL A 299 -20.15 -13.51 -7.23
C VAL A 299 -20.29 -13.15 -5.76
N ASP A 300 -20.08 -14.12 -4.88
CA ASP A 300 -20.14 -13.95 -3.43
C ASP A 300 -19.12 -12.92 -2.89
N LEU A 301 -19.59 -12.05 -2.01
CA LEU A 301 -18.79 -11.15 -1.18
C LEU A 301 -18.69 -11.71 0.25
N PRO A 302 -17.55 -12.28 0.64
CA PRO A 302 -17.36 -12.79 2.00
C PRO A 302 -17.44 -11.66 3.05
N LEU A 303 -18.20 -11.89 4.13
CA LEU A 303 -18.35 -10.94 5.23
C LEU A 303 -17.01 -10.50 5.84
N LYS A 304 -16.02 -11.39 5.86
CA LYS A 304 -14.66 -11.09 6.33
C LYS A 304 -13.99 -9.99 5.50
N GLU A 305 -14.09 -10.05 4.18
CA GLU A 305 -13.50 -9.04 3.30
C GLU A 305 -14.29 -7.73 3.36
N LEU A 306 -15.62 -7.80 3.46
CA LEU A 306 -16.46 -6.62 3.67
C LEU A 306 -16.08 -5.88 4.97
N LYS A 307 -16.02 -6.58 6.11
CA LYS A 307 -15.62 -5.99 7.41
C LYS A 307 -14.24 -5.36 7.34
N LYS A 308 -13.29 -6.05 6.69
CA LYS A 308 -11.94 -5.53 6.51
C LYS A 308 -11.94 -4.23 5.72
N ALA A 309 -12.75 -4.13 4.66
CA ALA A 309 -12.88 -2.91 3.88
C ALA A 309 -13.52 -1.77 4.68
N ILE A 310 -14.59 -2.03 5.44
CA ILE A 310 -15.22 -1.03 6.33
C ILE A 310 -14.20 -0.52 7.37
N ARG A 311 -13.46 -1.41 8.04
CA ARG A 311 -12.41 -1.04 9.01
C ARG A 311 -11.29 -0.20 8.40
N GLN A 312 -10.96 -0.43 7.14
CA GLN A 312 -9.94 0.31 6.40
C GLN A 312 -10.49 1.57 5.71
N ASN A 313 -11.77 1.88 5.92
CA ASN A 313 -12.50 2.93 5.20
C ASN A 313 -12.35 2.84 3.66
N SER A 314 -12.36 1.62 3.13
CA SER A 314 -12.18 1.30 1.71
C SER A 314 -13.51 0.97 1.05
N ARG A 315 -13.83 1.60 -0.08
CA ARG A 315 -14.97 1.22 -0.93
C ARG A 315 -14.73 -0.05 -1.74
N PHE A 316 -13.49 -0.50 -1.85
CA PHE A 316 -13.13 -1.68 -2.62
C PHE A 316 -13.11 -2.91 -1.71
N VAL A 317 -13.83 -3.95 -2.13
CA VAL A 317 -13.95 -5.24 -1.45
C VAL A 317 -13.54 -6.37 -2.38
N LYS A 318 -12.90 -7.40 -1.83
CA LYS A 318 -12.49 -8.58 -2.59
C LYS A 318 -13.59 -9.64 -2.55
N LEU A 319 -13.94 -10.17 -3.72
CA LEU A 319 -14.93 -11.23 -3.89
C LEU A 319 -14.29 -12.63 -3.79
N ALA A 320 -15.12 -13.67 -3.72
CA ALA A 320 -14.68 -15.05 -3.57
C ALA A 320 -13.80 -15.56 -4.74
N ASP A 321 -14.09 -15.13 -5.97
CA ASP A 321 -13.31 -15.43 -7.18
C ASP A 321 -11.97 -14.64 -7.27
N LYS A 322 -11.66 -13.84 -6.24
CA LYS A 322 -10.53 -12.89 -6.16
C LYS A 322 -10.66 -11.64 -7.04
N SER A 323 -11.76 -11.46 -7.76
CA SER A 323 -12.12 -10.17 -8.37
C SER A 323 -12.52 -9.16 -7.29
N ILE A 324 -12.76 -7.92 -7.71
CA ILE A 324 -12.95 -6.80 -6.78
C ILE A 324 -14.25 -6.10 -7.13
N ALA A 325 -15.03 -5.77 -6.12
CA ALA A 325 -16.20 -4.93 -6.26
C ALA A 325 -15.96 -3.55 -5.62
N GLN A 326 -16.50 -2.51 -6.24
CA GLN A 326 -16.60 -1.19 -5.67
C GLN A 326 -18.00 -0.99 -5.09
N LEU A 327 -18.08 -0.80 -3.78
CA LEU A 327 -19.33 -0.44 -3.12
C LEU A 327 -19.65 1.04 -3.38
N SER A 328 -20.91 1.33 -3.72
CA SER A 328 -21.40 2.71 -3.72
C SER A 328 -21.38 3.29 -2.30
N ASP A 329 -21.39 4.62 -2.18
CA ASP A 329 -21.38 5.29 -0.88
C ASP A 329 -22.59 4.90 -0.03
N GLU A 330 -23.75 4.73 -0.64
CA GLU A 330 -24.96 4.26 0.05
C GLU A 330 -24.75 2.89 0.71
N TRP A 331 -24.27 1.90 -0.05
CA TRP A 331 -24.05 0.56 0.47
C TRP A 331 -22.92 0.51 1.50
N PHE A 332 -21.84 1.24 1.25
CA PHE A 332 -20.76 1.36 2.22
C PHE A 332 -21.27 1.92 3.56
N MET A 333 -22.07 3.00 3.53
CA MET A 333 -22.66 3.59 4.73
C MET A 333 -23.61 2.59 5.43
N LYS A 334 -24.49 1.89 4.68
CA LYS A 334 -25.38 0.87 5.27
C LYS A 334 -24.60 -0.20 6.04
N PHE A 335 -23.56 -0.77 5.42
CA PHE A 335 -22.72 -1.78 6.06
C PHE A 335 -21.91 -1.21 7.24
N GLN A 336 -21.42 0.02 7.12
CA GLN A 336 -20.73 0.69 8.22
C GLN A 336 -21.66 0.90 9.43
N HIS A 337 -22.87 1.40 9.21
CA HIS A 337 -23.86 1.55 10.27
C HIS A 337 -24.19 0.20 10.91
N LEU A 338 -24.45 -0.83 10.11
CA LEU A 338 -24.68 -2.18 10.62
C LEU A 338 -23.54 -2.61 11.56
N PHE A 339 -22.30 -2.65 11.07
CA PHE A 339 -21.18 -3.21 11.85
C PHE A 339 -20.78 -2.41 13.08
N ASN A 340 -21.17 -1.13 13.17
CA ASN A 340 -20.94 -0.32 14.38
C ASN A 340 -21.82 -0.76 15.57
N PHE A 341 -22.95 -1.41 15.32
CA PHE A 341 -23.92 -1.83 16.35
C PHE A 341 -24.05 -3.35 16.48
N THR A 342 -23.10 -4.10 15.91
CA THR A 342 -23.11 -5.57 15.95
C THR A 342 -21.90 -6.11 16.69
N GLU A 343 -22.11 -7.09 17.56
CA GLU A 343 -21.03 -8.00 17.94
C GLU A 343 -20.93 -9.08 16.88
N SER A 344 -19.74 -9.35 16.35
CA SER A 344 -19.66 -10.21 15.20
C SER A 344 -18.41 -11.07 15.16
N ASP A 345 -18.60 -12.35 14.85
CA ASP A 345 -17.56 -13.30 14.50
C ASP A 345 -17.34 -13.27 12.97
N GLU A 346 -16.35 -13.98 12.41
CA GLU A 346 -16.03 -13.95 10.98
C GLU A 346 -17.23 -14.33 10.08
N GLN A 347 -18.20 -15.09 10.60
CA GLN A 347 -19.36 -15.58 9.84
C GLN A 347 -20.73 -15.17 10.39
N HIS A 348 -20.82 -14.76 11.65
CA HIS A 348 -22.10 -14.42 12.29
C HIS A 348 -22.13 -12.96 12.73
N VAL A 349 -23.25 -12.31 12.46
CA VAL A 349 -23.52 -10.94 12.90
C VAL A 349 -24.59 -11.01 13.98
N LYS A 350 -24.19 -10.76 15.22
CA LYS A 350 -25.11 -10.68 16.35
C LYS A 350 -25.49 -9.24 16.59
N VAL A 351 -26.78 -8.98 16.68
CA VAL A 351 -27.30 -7.66 16.99
C VAL A 351 -28.12 -7.74 18.25
N SER A 352 -27.85 -6.82 19.18
CA SER A 352 -28.65 -6.70 20.39
C SER A 352 -30.12 -6.48 20.03
N SER A 353 -31.03 -7.08 20.81
CA SER A 353 -32.47 -6.91 20.65
C SER A 353 -32.90 -5.43 20.65
N TYR A 354 -32.16 -4.55 21.32
CA TYR A 354 -32.39 -3.10 21.35
C TYR A 354 -32.24 -2.39 19.99
N HIS A 355 -31.57 -3.02 19.03
CA HIS A 355 -31.33 -2.45 17.69
C HIS A 355 -32.25 -3.05 16.61
N ALA A 356 -33.37 -3.68 16.99
CA ALA A 356 -34.34 -4.23 16.05
C ALA A 356 -34.74 -3.23 14.96
N THR A 357 -35.12 -2.00 15.36
CA THR A 357 -35.57 -0.94 14.46
C THR A 357 -34.48 -0.44 13.52
N LEU A 358 -33.20 -0.59 13.89
CA LEU A 358 -32.09 -0.27 13.00
C LEU A 358 -31.99 -1.30 11.87
N ILE A 359 -32.10 -2.60 12.18
CA ILE A 359 -32.08 -3.67 11.17
C ILE A 359 -33.22 -3.45 10.16
N ASP A 360 -34.42 -3.24 10.68
CA ASP A 360 -35.62 -3.00 9.86
C ASP A 360 -35.41 -1.82 8.89
N LYS A 361 -34.92 -0.68 9.40
CA LYS A 361 -34.63 0.49 8.55
C LYS A 361 -33.50 0.29 7.55
N LEU A 362 -32.42 -0.39 7.92
CA LEU A 362 -31.27 -0.61 7.03
C LEU A 362 -31.62 -1.50 5.83
N PHE A 363 -32.55 -2.43 6.03
CA PHE A 363 -32.92 -3.45 5.05
C PHE A 363 -34.37 -3.36 4.54
N ALA A 364 -35.10 -2.28 4.87
CA ALA A 364 -36.48 -2.07 4.43
C ALA A 364 -36.67 -2.14 2.89
N ASN A 365 -35.64 -1.77 2.13
CA ASN A 365 -35.65 -1.74 0.66
C ASN A 365 -34.91 -2.94 0.04
N VAL A 366 -34.66 -4.00 0.81
CA VAL A 366 -34.04 -5.22 0.29
C VAL A 366 -35.12 -6.22 -0.08
N ASP A 367 -35.09 -6.70 -1.32
CA ASP A 367 -36.13 -7.58 -1.87
C ASP A 367 -36.25 -8.92 -1.12
N ASP A 368 -35.16 -9.44 -0.55
CA ASP A 368 -35.10 -10.73 0.15
C ASP A 368 -34.74 -10.54 1.62
N PHE A 369 -35.70 -10.00 2.38
CA PHE A 369 -35.64 -9.86 3.83
C PHE A 369 -36.56 -10.87 4.52
N GLN A 370 -35.98 -11.83 5.22
CA GLN A 370 -36.69 -12.86 5.97
C GLN A 370 -36.40 -12.70 7.46
N ALA A 371 -37.46 -12.61 8.27
CA ALA A 371 -37.37 -12.50 9.71
C ALA A 371 -38.42 -13.39 10.36
N ASP A 372 -38.09 -13.95 11.53
CA ASP A 372 -39.04 -14.74 12.31
C ASP A 372 -40.15 -13.87 12.94
N GLU A 373 -41.18 -14.54 13.44
CA GLU A 373 -42.34 -13.89 14.04
C GLU A 373 -41.97 -13.07 15.27
N GLN A 374 -40.99 -13.53 16.06
CA GLN A 374 -40.52 -12.83 17.26
C GLN A 374 -39.86 -11.50 16.92
N PHE A 375 -39.03 -11.44 15.88
CA PHE A 375 -38.43 -10.20 15.40
C PHE A 375 -39.52 -9.23 14.95
N ARG A 376 -40.47 -9.69 14.11
CA ARG A 376 -41.57 -8.84 13.62
C ARG A 376 -42.43 -8.30 14.76
N ALA A 377 -42.79 -9.15 15.72
CA ALA A 377 -43.53 -8.74 16.91
C ALA A 377 -42.73 -7.72 17.76
N SER A 378 -41.40 -7.80 17.79
CA SER A 378 -40.57 -6.81 18.48
C SER A 378 -40.59 -5.44 17.78
N ILE A 379 -40.54 -5.41 16.44
CA ILE A 379 -40.69 -4.18 15.66
C ILE A 379 -42.08 -3.57 15.88
N ASP A 380 -43.13 -4.37 15.74
CA ASP A 380 -44.52 -3.91 15.90
C ASP A 380 -44.75 -3.33 17.29
N LYS A 381 -44.23 -3.97 18.34
CA LYS A 381 -44.31 -3.42 19.71
C LYS A 381 -43.64 -2.05 19.80
N LEU A 382 -42.46 -1.88 19.21
CA LEU A 382 -41.71 -0.63 19.27
C LEU A 382 -42.31 0.49 18.41
N THR A 383 -42.89 0.16 17.26
CA THR A 383 -43.49 1.13 16.34
C THR A 383 -44.91 1.52 16.74
N SER A 384 -45.66 0.65 17.43
CA SER A 384 -47.04 0.88 17.88
C SER A 384 -47.17 1.53 19.27
N PHE A 385 -46.07 2.03 19.85
CA PHE A 385 -46.07 2.63 21.18
C PHE A 385 -46.95 3.90 21.25
N ALA A 386 -48.03 3.83 22.03
CA ALA A 386 -48.98 4.94 22.23
C ALA A 386 -48.89 5.60 23.63
N GLY A 387 -48.04 5.08 24.53
CA GLY A 387 -47.88 5.57 25.90
C GLY A 387 -47.73 4.46 26.94
N ILE A 388 -47.44 4.86 28.19
CA ILE A 388 -47.32 3.95 29.33
C ILE A 388 -48.73 3.63 29.85
N ALA A 389 -49.08 2.34 29.90
CA ALA A 389 -50.36 1.89 30.40
C ALA A 389 -50.46 2.07 31.93
N ASN A 390 -51.68 2.30 32.42
CA ASN A 390 -51.95 2.30 33.86
C ASN A 390 -52.16 0.85 34.33
N GLU A 391 -51.21 0.32 35.09
CA GLU A 391 -51.28 -1.03 35.63
C GLU A 391 -52.06 -1.04 36.95
N PRO A 392 -52.79 -2.11 37.33
CA PRO A 392 -53.38 -2.22 38.66
C PRO A 392 -52.29 -2.42 39.73
N LEU A 393 -52.50 -1.92 40.95
CA LEU A 393 -51.61 -2.23 42.09
C LEU A 393 -51.86 -3.65 42.60
N PRO A 394 -50.85 -4.33 43.18
CA PRO A 394 -51.04 -5.64 43.79
C PRO A 394 -52.00 -5.56 44.98
N GLN A 395 -52.83 -6.57 45.13
CA GLN A 395 -53.90 -6.60 46.14
C GLN A 395 -53.36 -6.65 47.57
N LYS A 396 -52.22 -7.31 47.76
CA LYS A 396 -51.59 -7.55 49.07
C LYS A 396 -50.63 -6.43 49.50
N LEU A 397 -50.52 -5.35 48.72
CA LEU A 397 -49.67 -4.22 49.07
C LEU A 397 -50.21 -3.53 50.33
N GLN A 398 -49.36 -3.39 51.34
CA GLN A 398 -49.69 -2.69 52.56
C GLN A 398 -49.34 -1.20 52.42
N GLY A 399 -50.36 -0.36 52.26
CA GLY A 399 -50.23 1.09 52.08
C GLY A 399 -50.53 1.57 50.66
N GLU A 400 -50.50 2.89 50.45
CA GLU A 400 -50.86 3.51 49.18
C GLU A 400 -49.65 4.17 48.49
N LEU A 401 -49.51 3.95 47.18
CA LEU A 401 -48.54 4.67 46.37
C LEU A 401 -49.06 6.07 46.05
N ARG A 402 -48.21 7.08 46.24
CA ARG A 402 -48.49 8.45 45.78
C ARG A 402 -48.59 8.49 44.25
N PRO A 403 -49.27 9.48 43.64
CA PRO A 403 -49.45 9.53 42.18
C PRO A 403 -48.16 9.40 41.37
N TYR A 404 -47.06 10.04 41.81
CA TYR A 404 -45.76 9.93 41.13
C TYR A 404 -45.11 8.54 41.32
N GLN A 405 -45.30 7.90 42.47
CA GLN A 405 -44.83 6.53 42.71
C GLN A 405 -45.61 5.53 41.86
N LYS A 406 -46.91 5.79 41.67
CA LYS A 406 -47.75 5.01 40.77
C LYS A 406 -47.30 5.15 39.32
N ALA A 407 -46.91 6.35 38.90
CA ALA A 407 -46.33 6.56 37.57
C ALA A 407 -45.00 5.80 37.40
N GLY A 408 -44.11 5.85 38.41
CA GLY A 408 -42.87 5.06 38.40
C GLY A 408 -43.11 3.55 38.35
N TYR A 409 -44.09 3.05 39.11
CA TYR A 409 -44.55 1.65 39.03
C TYR A 409 -45.03 1.27 37.63
N ASN A 410 -45.87 2.10 37.00
CA ASN A 410 -46.36 1.87 35.64
C ASN A 410 -45.20 1.87 34.62
N TRP A 411 -44.21 2.75 34.81
CA TRP A 411 -43.01 2.79 33.98
C TRP A 411 -42.15 1.53 34.12
N LEU A 412 -41.97 1.00 35.32
CA LEU A 412 -41.25 -0.26 35.54
C LEU A 412 -41.94 -1.45 34.85
N PHE A 413 -43.28 -1.51 34.89
CA PHE A 413 -44.04 -2.52 34.13
C PHE A 413 -43.93 -2.33 32.62
N PHE A 414 -43.90 -1.09 32.15
CA PHE A 414 -43.60 -0.79 30.75
C PHE A 414 -42.21 -1.34 30.38
N LEU A 415 -41.17 -1.07 31.15
CA LEU A 415 -39.83 -1.61 30.86
C LEU A 415 -39.84 -3.14 30.80
N GLN A 416 -40.49 -3.80 31.77
CA GLN A 416 -40.65 -5.25 31.77
C GLN A 416 -41.37 -5.76 30.51
N LYS A 417 -42.48 -5.13 30.12
CA LYS A 417 -43.29 -5.53 28.96
C LYS A 417 -42.52 -5.45 27.64
N TYR A 418 -41.58 -4.51 27.55
CA TYR A 418 -40.75 -4.27 26.36
C TYR A 418 -39.36 -4.93 26.45
N GLY A 419 -39.05 -5.65 27.54
CA GLY A 419 -37.75 -6.32 27.73
C GLY A 419 -36.60 -5.33 27.93
N PHE A 420 -36.89 -4.15 28.45
CA PHE A 420 -35.89 -3.10 28.68
C PHE A 420 -35.37 -3.14 30.12
N GLY A 421 -34.08 -2.84 30.27
CA GLY A 421 -33.54 -2.35 31.54
C GLY A 421 -33.89 -0.88 31.74
N GLY A 422 -33.80 -0.39 32.97
CA GLY A 422 -33.99 1.03 33.26
C GLY A 422 -33.34 1.47 34.56
N CYS A 423 -33.07 2.77 34.64
CA CYS A 423 -32.56 3.42 35.84
C CYS A 423 -33.67 4.25 36.47
N LEU A 424 -34.26 3.78 37.57
CA LEU A 424 -35.21 4.56 38.35
C LEU A 424 -34.46 5.59 39.20
N ALA A 425 -34.20 6.75 38.62
CA ALA A 425 -33.34 7.80 39.17
C ALA A 425 -34.11 8.91 39.92
N ASP A 426 -35.23 8.57 40.58
CA ASP A 426 -35.96 9.50 41.45
C ASP A 426 -35.07 10.04 42.58
N ASP A 427 -35.33 11.25 43.06
CA ASP A 427 -34.63 11.84 44.20
C ASP A 427 -34.67 10.98 45.48
N MET A 428 -33.71 11.21 46.36
CA MET A 428 -33.63 10.51 47.65
C MET A 428 -34.90 10.77 48.48
N GLY A 429 -35.47 9.71 49.05
CA GLY A 429 -36.69 9.79 49.86
C GLY A 429 -38.01 9.71 49.09
N LEU A 430 -38.00 9.70 47.75
CA LEU A 430 -39.24 9.55 46.95
C LEU A 430 -39.82 8.12 46.94
N GLY A 431 -39.21 7.18 47.65
CA GLY A 431 -39.76 5.83 47.83
C GLY A 431 -39.52 4.88 46.66
N LYS A 432 -38.31 4.90 46.08
CA LYS A 432 -37.90 3.92 45.05
C LYS A 432 -38.07 2.47 45.51
N THR A 433 -37.73 2.20 46.77
CA THR A 433 -37.87 0.88 47.39
C THR A 433 -39.31 0.37 47.32
N VAL A 434 -40.30 1.16 47.76
CA VAL A 434 -41.71 0.74 47.73
C VAL A 434 -42.24 0.56 46.30
N GLN A 435 -41.77 1.37 45.34
CA GLN A 435 -42.10 1.17 43.92
C GLN A 435 -41.57 -0.19 43.41
N THR A 436 -40.31 -0.52 43.71
CA THR A 436 -39.70 -1.81 43.35
C THR A 436 -40.43 -2.98 44.01
N LEU A 437 -40.70 -2.90 45.32
CA LEU A 437 -41.40 -3.95 46.06
C LEU A 437 -42.82 -4.20 45.52
N ALA A 438 -43.53 -3.13 45.13
CA ALA A 438 -44.83 -3.26 44.48
C ALA A 438 -44.73 -4.02 43.15
N VAL A 439 -43.68 -3.80 42.35
CA VAL A 439 -43.46 -4.56 41.10
C VAL A 439 -43.20 -6.04 41.39
N LEU A 440 -42.37 -6.34 42.37
CA LEU A 440 -42.04 -7.72 42.77
C LEU A 440 -43.28 -8.47 43.29
N LEU A 441 -44.07 -7.82 44.17
CA LEU A 441 -45.32 -8.39 44.69
C LEU A 441 -46.35 -8.63 43.58
N ALA A 442 -46.53 -7.68 42.66
CA ALA A 442 -47.43 -7.87 41.52
C ALA A 442 -46.98 -9.02 40.60
N GLY A 443 -45.67 -9.28 40.50
CA GLY A 443 -45.14 -10.47 39.84
C GLY A 443 -45.52 -11.76 40.57
N ALA A 444 -45.30 -11.81 41.88
CA ALA A 444 -45.63 -12.96 42.71
C ALA A 444 -47.13 -13.31 42.68
N GLU A 445 -48.02 -12.31 42.77
CA GLU A 445 -49.48 -12.49 42.68
C GLU A 445 -49.93 -13.06 41.33
N LYS A 446 -49.22 -12.75 40.24
CA LYS A 446 -49.50 -13.26 38.89
C LYS A 446 -48.92 -14.68 38.66
N GLY A 447 -48.40 -15.33 39.69
CA GLY A 447 -47.85 -16.69 39.61
C GLY A 447 -46.49 -16.76 38.92
N ARG A 448 -45.66 -15.72 39.06
CA ARG A 448 -44.30 -15.73 38.51
C ARG A 448 -43.43 -16.77 39.21
N ASN A 449 -42.65 -17.53 38.44
CA ASN A 449 -41.73 -18.54 38.95
C ASN A 449 -40.31 -17.98 39.09
N GLY A 450 -39.67 -18.24 40.23
CA GLY A 450 -38.28 -17.91 40.54
C GLY A 450 -38.10 -16.55 41.23
N PRO A 451 -37.06 -16.41 42.10
CA PRO A 451 -36.80 -15.22 42.87
C PRO A 451 -36.19 -14.09 42.04
N SER A 452 -36.32 -12.89 42.57
CA SER A 452 -35.57 -11.71 42.16
C SER A 452 -34.38 -11.47 43.09
N LEU A 453 -33.24 -11.11 42.54
CA LEU A 453 -32.06 -10.71 43.30
C LEU A 453 -32.08 -9.20 43.53
N ILE A 454 -31.81 -8.76 44.75
CA ILE A 454 -31.58 -7.34 45.06
C ILE A 454 -30.19 -7.20 45.65
N VAL A 455 -29.36 -6.42 44.97
CA VAL A 455 -27.99 -6.13 45.40
C VAL A 455 -27.92 -4.70 45.94
N CYS A 456 -27.52 -4.55 47.19
CA CYS A 456 -27.45 -3.24 47.84
C CYS A 456 -26.19 -3.06 48.70
N PRO A 457 -25.86 -1.85 49.19
CA PRO A 457 -24.81 -1.68 50.19
C PRO A 457 -25.11 -2.49 51.45
N THR A 458 -24.08 -3.08 52.08
CA THR A 458 -24.24 -3.92 53.28
C THR A 458 -25.02 -3.23 54.40
N SER A 459 -24.87 -1.91 54.54
CA SER A 459 -25.54 -1.10 55.57
C SER A 459 -27.06 -1.01 55.41
N VAL A 460 -27.61 -1.29 54.22
CA VAL A 460 -29.06 -1.14 53.94
C VAL A 460 -29.78 -2.47 53.69
N VAL A 461 -29.09 -3.62 53.75
CA VAL A 461 -29.71 -4.95 53.58
C VAL A 461 -30.87 -5.15 54.58
N TYR A 462 -30.64 -4.85 55.85
CA TYR A 462 -31.68 -4.94 56.89
C TYR A 462 -32.76 -3.87 56.75
N ASN A 463 -32.47 -2.74 56.08
CA ASN A 463 -33.50 -1.76 55.77
C ASN A 463 -34.45 -2.29 54.69
N TRP A 464 -33.91 -2.93 53.64
CA TRP A 464 -34.72 -3.62 52.64
C TRP A 464 -35.61 -4.69 53.27
N GLU A 465 -35.07 -5.51 54.18
CA GLU A 465 -35.87 -6.51 54.91
C GLU A 465 -37.04 -5.87 55.68
N LYS A 466 -36.78 -4.79 56.44
CA LYS A 466 -37.83 -4.06 57.16
C LYS A 466 -38.88 -3.46 56.22
N GLU A 467 -38.48 -2.94 55.08
CA GLU A 467 -39.41 -2.40 54.09
C GLU A 467 -40.25 -3.50 53.44
N VAL A 468 -39.68 -4.69 53.17
CA VAL A 468 -40.45 -5.85 52.73
C VAL A 468 -41.48 -6.25 53.78
N GLN A 469 -41.08 -6.40 55.04
CA GLN A 469 -42.01 -6.75 56.13
C GLN A 469 -43.12 -5.70 56.30
N LYS A 470 -42.82 -4.43 56.05
CA LYS A 470 -43.78 -3.33 56.18
C LYS A 470 -44.77 -3.24 55.02
N PHE A 471 -44.28 -3.30 53.78
CA PHE A 471 -45.08 -3.00 52.58
C PHE A 471 -45.59 -4.25 51.87
N THR A 472 -44.84 -5.35 51.94
CA THR A 472 -45.12 -6.58 51.18
C THR A 472 -44.82 -7.83 52.03
N PRO A 473 -45.48 -8.02 53.20
CA PRO A 473 -45.16 -9.09 54.16
C PRO A 473 -45.36 -10.50 53.61
N ASP A 474 -46.12 -10.64 52.51
CA ASP A 474 -46.37 -11.92 51.84
C ASP A 474 -45.20 -12.38 50.95
N LEU A 475 -44.22 -11.52 50.65
CA LEU A 475 -43.03 -11.92 49.91
C LEU A 475 -42.08 -12.71 50.81
N LYS A 476 -41.70 -13.91 50.37
CA LYS A 476 -40.67 -14.72 51.02
C LYS A 476 -39.29 -14.18 50.67
N VAL A 477 -38.55 -13.73 51.68
CA VAL A 477 -37.22 -13.13 51.51
C VAL A 477 -36.14 -14.02 52.09
N LEU A 478 -35.08 -14.26 51.31
CA LEU A 478 -33.83 -14.85 51.79
C LEU A 478 -32.76 -13.77 51.91
N ILE A 479 -32.12 -13.65 53.07
CA ILE A 479 -30.94 -12.80 53.24
C ILE A 479 -29.70 -13.62 52.93
N HIS A 480 -29.17 -13.47 51.72
CA HIS A 480 -27.89 -14.03 51.29
C HIS A 480 -26.74 -13.10 51.68
N ALA A 481 -26.52 -12.94 52.99
CA ALA A 481 -25.44 -12.12 53.55
C ALA A 481 -24.88 -12.75 54.83
N GLY A 482 -23.64 -12.39 55.19
CA GLY A 482 -22.97 -12.87 56.41
C GLY A 482 -22.10 -14.13 56.21
N LEU A 483 -21.56 -14.64 57.30
CA LEU A 483 -20.57 -15.74 57.30
C LEU A 483 -21.20 -17.14 57.16
N GLN A 484 -22.45 -17.31 57.61
CA GLN A 484 -23.18 -18.58 57.64
C GLN A 484 -24.14 -18.75 56.45
N ARG A 485 -23.94 -17.99 55.36
CA ARG A 485 -24.79 -18.06 54.17
C ARG A 485 -24.51 -19.34 53.39
N ASP A 486 -25.57 -19.97 52.89
CA ASP A 486 -25.47 -21.16 52.06
C ASP A 486 -24.93 -20.80 50.67
N LYS A 487 -24.08 -21.66 50.08
CA LYS A 487 -23.44 -21.42 48.78
C LYS A 487 -24.02 -22.33 47.70
N ASP A 488 -25.31 -22.60 47.82
CA ASP A 488 -26.09 -23.42 46.89
C ASP A 488 -27.34 -22.63 46.47
N THR A 489 -27.71 -22.76 45.20
CA THR A 489 -28.91 -22.12 44.63
C THR A 489 -30.12 -23.05 44.58
N SER A 490 -29.94 -24.33 44.93
CA SER A 490 -31.00 -25.37 44.84
C SER A 490 -32.28 -25.04 45.60
N HIS A 491 -32.21 -24.19 46.62
CA HIS A 491 -33.35 -23.79 47.44
C HIS A 491 -33.91 -22.40 47.08
N PHE A 492 -33.34 -21.71 46.08
CA PHE A 492 -33.72 -20.33 45.73
C PHE A 492 -35.17 -20.24 45.25
N ASP A 493 -35.68 -21.28 44.57
CA ASP A 493 -37.07 -21.37 44.12
C ASP A 493 -38.12 -21.33 45.26
N GLN A 494 -37.70 -21.47 46.52
CA GLN A 494 -38.58 -21.39 47.68
C GLN A 494 -38.89 -19.95 48.12
N TYR A 495 -38.17 -18.97 47.55
CA TYR A 495 -38.24 -17.56 47.91
C TYR A 495 -38.67 -16.71 46.72
N ASP A 496 -39.20 -15.52 47.00
CA ASP A 496 -39.58 -14.53 45.99
C ASP A 496 -38.47 -13.49 45.78
N VAL A 497 -37.71 -13.18 46.84
CA VAL A 497 -36.65 -12.18 46.82
C VAL A 497 -35.41 -12.68 47.57
N ILE A 498 -34.24 -12.49 46.96
CA ILE A 498 -32.95 -12.75 47.58
C ILE A 498 -32.24 -11.41 47.77
N LEU A 499 -31.95 -11.05 49.02
CA LEU A 499 -31.20 -9.84 49.37
C LEU A 499 -29.73 -10.17 49.55
N THR A 500 -28.85 -9.47 48.86
CA THR A 500 -27.41 -9.60 49.05
C THR A 500 -26.70 -8.24 49.01
N SER A 501 -25.42 -8.24 49.34
CA SER A 501 -24.58 -7.05 49.21
C SER A 501 -23.57 -7.16 48.07
N TYR A 502 -23.15 -6.03 47.52
CA TYR A 502 -22.14 -5.99 46.44
C TYR A 502 -20.90 -6.84 46.75
N GLY A 503 -20.42 -6.78 48.00
CA GLY A 503 -19.24 -7.54 48.43
C GLY A 503 -19.50 -9.05 48.52
N VAL A 504 -20.72 -9.47 48.87
CA VAL A 504 -21.11 -10.88 48.89
C VAL A 504 -21.32 -11.40 47.48
N MET A 505 -22.12 -10.72 46.67
CA MET A 505 -22.36 -11.05 45.25
C MET A 505 -21.05 -11.28 44.50
N ARG A 506 -20.06 -10.38 44.65
CA ARG A 506 -18.76 -10.52 44.00
C ARG A 506 -17.99 -11.78 44.43
N ARG A 507 -18.06 -12.17 45.71
CA ARG A 507 -17.40 -13.38 46.22
C ARG A 507 -18.08 -14.67 45.75
N ASP A 508 -19.39 -14.60 45.55
CA ASP A 508 -20.26 -15.75 45.31
C ASP A 508 -20.71 -15.84 43.83
N ILE A 509 -20.18 -14.98 42.97
CA ILE A 509 -20.60 -14.84 41.57
C ILE A 509 -20.53 -16.14 40.76
N VAL A 510 -19.63 -17.05 41.14
CA VAL A 510 -19.41 -18.31 40.43
C VAL A 510 -20.68 -19.15 40.36
N PHE A 511 -21.43 -19.27 41.47
CA PHE A 511 -22.68 -20.04 41.49
C PHE A 511 -23.90 -19.14 41.22
N LEU A 512 -23.87 -17.87 41.62
CA LEU A 512 -24.99 -16.96 41.37
C LEU A 512 -25.26 -16.79 39.87
N LYS A 513 -24.22 -16.79 39.02
CA LYS A 513 -24.40 -16.68 37.55
C LYS A 513 -25.02 -17.92 36.89
N GLU A 514 -25.03 -19.06 37.59
CA GLU A 514 -25.60 -20.32 37.08
C GLU A 514 -27.12 -20.35 37.27
N TYR A 515 -27.65 -19.50 38.14
CA TYR A 515 -29.06 -19.37 38.40
C TYR A 515 -29.69 -18.23 37.58
N CYS A 516 -30.86 -18.48 37.00
CA CYS A 516 -31.59 -17.50 36.21
C CYS A 516 -32.56 -16.71 37.11
N PHE A 517 -32.16 -15.51 37.55
CA PHE A 517 -33.02 -14.61 38.31
C PHE A 517 -34.01 -13.88 37.40
N GLN A 518 -35.17 -13.53 37.96
CA GLN A 518 -36.17 -12.76 37.24
C GLN A 518 -35.84 -11.27 37.11
N TYR A 519 -35.25 -10.71 38.16
CA TYR A 519 -34.69 -9.38 38.20
C TYR A 519 -33.36 -9.42 38.97
N VAL A 520 -32.47 -8.48 38.69
CA VAL A 520 -31.21 -8.24 39.39
C VAL A 520 -31.08 -6.76 39.71
#